data_AF-A0A1V6RU68-F1
#
_entry.id   AF-A0A1V6RU68-F1
#
_cell.length_a   1.000
_cell.length_b   1.000
_cell.length_c   1.000
_cell.angle_alpha   90.00
_cell.angle_beta   90.00
_cell.angle_gamma   90.00
#
_symmetry.space_group_name_H-M   'P 1'
#
loop_
_entity.id
_entity.type
_entity.pdbx_description
1 polymer ?
#
loop_
_entity_poly.entity_id
_entity_poly.type
_entity_poly.pdbx_seq_one_letter_code
_entity_poly.pdbx_strand_id
1 'polypeptide(L)'
;MTILEFNSSLQRVQDQDIYPEIPTDTPLTLAPEGLDASLVYVKRPGLQWYDDMIGTNHLPKAVLDETIVMEQISQSPHQNIIRYYGCRVRRGYITSIVLERLDQTLSQFASTSDFQQLDKVKFFESLKSAVEHLHTLGLAHNDINPDNIMVKNGSPVLIDFDSCQPFGKRLQSLGTEGWYEKLFYTSEKEHDIYSLGKL
;
A
#
# COMPACT_ATOMS: atom_id res chain seq x y z
N MET A 1 -31.78 2.90 -18.23
CA MET A 1 -30.46 3.01 -18.86
C MET A 1 -30.09 1.64 -19.41
N THR A 2 -29.88 1.50 -20.72
CA THR A 2 -29.55 0.23 -21.39
C THR A 2 -28.04 0.01 -21.46
N ILE A 3 -27.57 -1.23 -21.67
CA ILE A 3 -26.14 -1.53 -21.89
C ILE A 3 -25.57 -0.73 -23.09
N LEU A 4 -26.40 -0.49 -24.11
CA LEU A 4 -26.03 0.32 -25.28
C LEU A 4 -25.79 1.79 -24.91
N GLU A 5 -26.65 2.37 -24.07
CA GLU A 5 -26.50 3.75 -23.57
C GLU A 5 -25.22 3.89 -22.72
N PHE A 6 -24.93 2.90 -21.86
CA PHE A 6 -23.69 2.85 -21.09
C PHE A 6 -22.45 2.81 -21.99
N ASN A 7 -22.40 1.87 -22.94
CA ASN A 7 -21.25 1.72 -23.85
C ASN A 7 -21.02 2.96 -24.72
N SER A 8 -22.10 3.62 -25.15
CA SER A 8 -22.00 4.86 -25.94
C SER A 8 -21.44 6.04 -25.15
N SER A 9 -21.47 5.96 -23.82
CA SER A 9 -20.99 7.00 -22.91
C SER A 9 -19.58 6.73 -22.36
N LEU A 10 -19.00 5.56 -22.65
CA LEU A 10 -17.63 5.23 -22.25
C LEU A 10 -16.62 6.02 -23.07
N GLN A 11 -15.70 6.69 -22.39
CA GLN A 11 -14.56 7.36 -23.01
C GLN A 11 -13.27 6.63 -22.68
N ARG A 12 -12.35 6.59 -23.64
CA ARG A 12 -11.03 6.02 -23.42
C ARG A 12 -10.20 6.97 -22.56
N VAL A 13 -9.79 6.49 -21.39
CA VAL A 13 -8.73 7.12 -20.59
C VAL A 13 -7.36 6.80 -21.20
N GLN A 14 -6.46 7.79 -21.27
CA GLN A 14 -5.11 7.56 -21.76
C GLN A 14 -4.30 6.83 -20.70
N ASP A 15 -3.45 5.89 -21.13
CA ASP A 15 -2.66 5.07 -20.21
C ASP A 15 -1.75 5.92 -19.32
N GLN A 16 -1.12 6.95 -19.90
CA GLN A 16 -0.23 7.91 -19.22
C GLN A 16 -0.92 8.77 -18.14
N ASP A 17 -2.26 8.85 -18.13
CA ASP A 17 -2.98 9.60 -17.09
C ASP A 17 -3.09 8.82 -15.78
N ILE A 18 -2.90 7.49 -15.84
CA ILE A 18 -3.08 6.57 -14.70
C ILE A 18 -1.76 5.88 -14.36
N TYR A 19 -1.05 5.39 -15.38
CA TYR A 19 0.06 4.47 -15.19
C TYR A 19 1.39 5.17 -15.48
N PRO A 20 2.41 5.00 -14.62
CA PRO A 20 3.75 5.50 -14.88
C PRO A 20 4.48 4.59 -15.86
N GLU A 21 5.37 5.17 -16.66
CA GLU A 21 6.32 4.41 -17.45
C GLU A 21 7.28 3.67 -16.51
N ILE A 22 7.72 2.47 -16.92
CA ILE A 22 8.76 1.75 -16.18
C ILE A 22 10.07 2.55 -16.22
N PRO A 23 10.70 2.85 -15.05
CA PRO A 23 11.98 3.55 -15.03
C PRO A 23 13.08 2.75 -15.74
N THR A 24 13.98 3.45 -16.43
CA THR A 24 15.14 2.83 -17.10
C THR A 24 16.37 2.73 -16.21
N ASP A 25 16.43 3.53 -15.16
CA ASP A 25 17.57 3.67 -14.24
C ASP A 25 17.39 2.91 -12.91
N THR A 26 16.16 2.50 -12.60
CA THR A 26 15.80 1.78 -11.38
C THR A 26 15.27 0.40 -11.76
N PRO A 27 16.04 -0.68 -11.54
CA PRO A 27 15.57 -2.03 -11.85
C PRO A 27 14.41 -2.39 -10.91
N LEU A 28 13.29 -2.82 -11.49
CA LEU A 28 12.11 -3.29 -10.77
C LEU A 28 11.91 -4.78 -11.00
N THR A 29 11.47 -5.48 -9.95
CA THR A 29 11.10 -6.89 -10.02
C THR A 29 9.77 -7.03 -10.77
N LEU A 30 9.78 -7.82 -11.84
CA LEU A 30 8.56 -8.21 -12.54
C LEU A 30 7.91 -9.40 -11.85
N ALA A 31 6.62 -9.30 -11.57
CA ALA A 31 5.88 -10.41 -10.96
C ALA A 31 5.89 -11.64 -11.88
N PRO A 32 6.19 -12.84 -11.35
CA PRO A 32 6.18 -14.08 -12.13
C PRO A 32 4.87 -14.30 -12.88
N GLU A 33 4.97 -14.77 -14.12
CA GLU A 33 3.81 -15.26 -14.87
C GLU A 33 3.28 -16.55 -14.24
N GLY A 34 1.96 -16.74 -14.24
CA GLY A 34 1.34 -17.99 -13.76
C GLY A 34 1.20 -18.13 -12.24
N LEU A 35 1.38 -17.05 -11.46
CA LEU A 35 1.01 -17.05 -10.04
C LEU A 35 -0.47 -17.44 -9.86
N ASP A 36 -0.73 -18.32 -8.90
CA ASP A 36 -2.09 -18.73 -8.54
C ASP A 36 -2.89 -17.51 -8.06
N ALA A 37 -3.99 -17.21 -8.77
CA ALA A 37 -4.87 -16.09 -8.49
C ALA A 37 -5.54 -16.18 -7.11
N SER A 38 -5.59 -17.37 -6.49
CA SER A 38 -6.08 -17.54 -5.12
C SER A 38 -5.07 -17.07 -4.06
N LEU A 39 -3.77 -17.01 -4.38
CA LEU A 39 -2.69 -16.68 -3.44
C LEU A 39 -2.19 -15.23 -3.57
N VAL A 40 -2.63 -14.50 -4.60
CA VAL A 40 -2.13 -13.15 -4.89
C VAL A 40 -3.25 -12.11 -4.90
N TYR A 41 -2.91 -10.93 -4.41
CA TYR A 41 -3.68 -9.72 -4.55
C TYR A 41 -3.01 -8.82 -5.59
N VAL A 42 -3.78 -8.40 -6.60
CA VAL A 42 -3.29 -7.49 -7.66
C VAL A 42 -3.81 -6.10 -7.35
N LYS A 43 -2.99 -5.28 -6.70
CA LYS A 43 -3.31 -3.89 -6.38
C LYS A 43 -3.19 -3.04 -7.66
N ARG A 44 -4.31 -2.43 -8.05
CA ARG A 44 -4.38 -1.52 -9.20
C ARG A 44 -4.53 -0.08 -8.72
N PRO A 45 -4.16 0.91 -9.54
CA PRO A 45 -4.34 2.31 -9.18
C PRO A 45 -5.80 2.61 -8.88
N GLY A 46 -6.05 3.29 -7.76
CA GLY A 46 -7.38 3.80 -7.44
C GLY A 46 -7.77 4.92 -8.40
N LEU A 47 -9.00 4.86 -8.93
CA LEU A 47 -9.51 5.85 -9.90
C LEU A 47 -10.52 6.83 -9.29
N GLN A 48 -10.72 6.79 -7.97
CA GLN A 48 -11.71 7.62 -7.27
C GLN A 48 -11.47 9.11 -7.45
N TRP A 49 -10.23 9.53 -7.65
CA TRP A 49 -9.82 10.93 -7.85
C TRP A 49 -9.42 11.24 -9.29
N TYR A 50 -9.75 10.36 -10.25
CA TYR A 50 -9.27 10.52 -11.64
C TYR A 50 -9.69 11.86 -12.25
N ASP A 51 -10.97 12.23 -12.16
CA ASP A 51 -11.49 13.46 -12.76
C ASP A 51 -10.85 14.72 -12.15
N ASP A 52 -10.53 14.69 -10.85
CA ASP A 52 -9.89 15.81 -10.14
C ASP A 52 -8.37 15.88 -10.38
N MET A 53 -7.75 14.75 -10.72
CA MET A 53 -6.28 14.62 -10.80
C MET A 53 -5.76 14.55 -12.24
N ILE A 54 -6.64 14.43 -13.24
CA ILE A 54 -6.23 14.39 -14.64
C ILE A 54 -5.37 15.61 -14.99
N GLY A 55 -4.22 15.37 -15.61
CA GLY A 55 -3.24 16.41 -15.97
C GLY A 55 -2.27 16.85 -14.87
N THR A 56 -2.42 16.38 -13.62
CA THR A 56 -1.52 16.75 -12.49
C THR A 56 -0.32 15.83 -12.30
N ASN A 57 -0.27 14.70 -13.03
CA ASN A 57 0.69 13.59 -12.84
C ASN A 57 0.64 12.90 -11.46
N HIS A 58 -0.38 13.20 -10.64
CA HIS A 58 -0.49 12.63 -9.29
C HIS A 58 -0.69 11.11 -9.31
N LEU A 59 -1.63 10.59 -10.11
CA LEU A 59 -1.93 9.16 -10.19
C LEU A 59 -0.74 8.32 -10.67
N PRO A 60 -0.09 8.62 -11.82
CA PRO A 60 1.11 7.88 -12.23
C PRO A 60 2.21 7.93 -11.18
N LYS A 61 2.43 9.09 -10.57
CA LYS A 61 3.46 9.26 -9.54
C LYS A 61 3.16 8.44 -8.29
N ALA A 62 1.91 8.38 -7.82
CA ALA A 62 1.54 7.57 -6.67
C ALA A 62 1.85 6.08 -6.89
N VAL A 63 1.49 5.55 -8.06
CA VAL A 63 1.79 4.16 -8.44
C VAL A 63 3.29 3.90 -8.49
N LEU A 64 4.06 4.84 -9.04
CA LEU A 64 5.51 4.71 -9.14
C LEU A 64 6.17 4.75 -7.76
N ASP A 65 5.79 5.71 -6.92
CA ASP A 65 6.31 5.86 -5.57
C ASP A 65 6.07 4.58 -4.75
N GLU A 66 4.83 4.06 -4.74
CA GLU A 66 4.50 2.82 -4.02
C GLU A 66 5.31 1.64 -4.57
N THR A 67 5.44 1.52 -5.89
CA THR A 67 6.21 0.43 -6.51
C THR A 67 7.69 0.48 -6.09
N ILE A 68 8.30 1.67 -6.09
CA ILE A 68 9.70 1.86 -5.67
C ILE A 68 9.88 1.53 -4.19
N VAL A 69 8.95 1.95 -3.33
CA VAL A 69 8.97 1.64 -1.90
C VAL A 69 8.88 0.14 -1.67
N MET A 70 7.94 -0.55 -2.33
CA MET A 70 7.80 -2.00 -2.22
C MET A 70 9.03 -2.74 -2.73
N GLU A 71 9.65 -2.26 -3.82
CA GLU A 71 10.91 -2.80 -4.32
C GLU A 71 12.03 -2.67 -3.27
N GLN A 72 12.19 -1.48 -2.66
CA GLN A 72 13.18 -1.24 -1.63
C GLN A 72 12.97 -2.14 -0.40
N ILE A 73 11.74 -2.25 0.08
CA ILE A 73 11.39 -3.12 1.22
C ILE A 73 11.68 -4.59 0.89
N SER A 74 11.43 -5.02 -0.34
CA SER A 74 11.62 -6.43 -0.74
C SER A 74 13.09 -6.90 -0.68
N GLN A 75 14.05 -5.96 -0.75
CA GLN A 75 15.48 -6.28 -0.62
C GLN A 75 15.87 -6.68 0.82
N SER A 76 15.05 -6.33 1.80
CA SER A 76 15.23 -6.68 3.21
C SER A 76 13.87 -7.11 3.79
N PRO A 77 13.42 -8.35 3.53
CA PRO A 77 12.06 -8.77 3.88
C PRO A 77 11.88 -8.97 5.40
N HIS A 78 10.68 -8.67 5.89
CA HIS A 78 10.26 -8.89 7.27
C HIS A 78 8.96 -9.70 7.31
N GLN A 79 8.85 -10.66 8.24
CA GLN A 79 7.70 -11.59 8.28
C GLN A 79 6.34 -10.92 8.52
N ASN A 80 6.35 -9.73 9.15
CA ASN A 80 5.16 -8.94 9.48
C ASN A 80 4.97 -7.73 8.54
N ILE A 81 5.62 -7.74 7.37
CA ILE A 81 5.35 -6.80 6.26
C ILE A 81 4.87 -7.62 5.07
N ILE A 82 3.89 -7.11 4.33
CA ILE A 82 3.30 -7.80 3.20
C ILE A 82 4.34 -8.25 2.18
N ARG A 83 4.20 -9.49 1.71
CA ARG A 83 5.10 -10.02 0.67
C ARG A 83 4.76 -9.38 -0.68
N TYR A 84 5.77 -8.76 -1.27
CA TYR A 84 5.77 -8.27 -2.64
C TYR A 84 6.31 -9.32 -3.61
N TYR A 85 5.58 -9.57 -4.70
CA TYR A 85 6.00 -10.49 -5.76
C TYR A 85 6.60 -9.76 -6.97
N GLY A 86 6.47 -8.44 -7.06
CA GLY A 86 6.85 -7.66 -8.23
C GLY A 86 5.70 -6.81 -8.77
N CYS A 87 5.99 -5.97 -9.76
CA CYS A 87 5.02 -5.20 -10.50
C CYS A 87 4.63 -5.90 -11.82
N ARG A 88 3.51 -5.51 -12.43
CA ARG A 88 3.14 -5.93 -13.78
C ARG A 88 3.28 -4.78 -14.75
N VAL A 89 3.95 -5.06 -15.88
CA VAL A 89 4.17 -4.07 -16.93
C VAL A 89 3.37 -4.44 -18.17
N ARG A 90 2.72 -3.45 -18.79
CA ARG A 90 2.05 -3.63 -20.08
C ARG A 90 2.29 -2.40 -20.94
N ARG A 91 2.79 -2.60 -22.17
CA ARG A 91 3.11 -1.53 -23.12
C ARG A 91 4.06 -0.46 -22.53
N GLY A 92 5.01 -0.88 -21.70
CA GLY A 92 5.97 0.03 -21.03
C GLY A 92 5.45 0.70 -19.76
N TYR A 93 4.20 0.47 -19.35
CA TYR A 93 3.62 1.09 -18.16
C TYR A 93 3.47 0.10 -17.00
N ILE A 94 3.71 0.55 -15.77
CA ILE A 94 3.43 -0.21 -14.55
C ILE A 94 1.91 -0.15 -14.31
N THR A 95 1.27 -1.31 -14.40
CA THR A 95 -0.21 -1.42 -14.34
C THR A 95 -0.76 -1.91 -13.01
N SER A 96 0.08 -2.55 -12.20
CA SER A 96 -0.30 -3.07 -10.88
C SER A 96 0.91 -3.52 -10.08
N ILE A 97 0.75 -3.54 -8.76
CA ILE A 97 1.64 -4.19 -7.79
C ILE A 97 1.03 -5.54 -7.41
N VAL A 98 1.85 -6.60 -7.36
CA VAL A 98 1.41 -7.95 -7.00
C VAL A 98 1.88 -8.27 -5.59
N LEU A 99 0.93 -8.51 -4.70
CA LEU A 99 1.15 -8.76 -3.27
C LEU A 99 0.61 -10.14 -2.89
N GLU A 100 1.04 -10.65 -1.74
CA GLU A 100 0.36 -11.77 -1.09
C GLU A 100 -1.11 -11.45 -0.81
N ARG A 101 -1.99 -12.43 -1.06
CA ARG A 101 -3.38 -12.32 -0.67
C ARG A 101 -3.51 -12.66 0.82
N LEU A 102 -4.16 -11.77 1.54
CA LEU A 102 -4.56 -11.94 2.93
C LEU A 102 -6.07 -11.66 3.04
N ASP A 103 -6.71 -12.22 4.05
CA ASP A 103 -8.17 -12.30 4.08
C ASP A 103 -8.84 -11.19 4.89
N GLN A 104 -8.25 -10.79 6.02
CA GLN A 104 -8.93 -9.96 7.01
C GLN A 104 -8.04 -8.85 7.59
N THR A 105 -8.55 -7.63 7.61
CA THR A 105 -7.92 -6.49 8.31
C THR A 105 -8.10 -6.61 9.83
N LEU A 106 -7.29 -5.91 10.62
CA LEU A 106 -7.41 -5.87 12.07
C LEU A 106 -8.76 -5.25 12.48
N SER A 107 -9.23 -4.24 11.75
CA SER A 107 -10.58 -3.65 11.91
C SER A 107 -11.69 -4.70 11.81
N GLN A 108 -11.63 -5.52 10.75
CA GLN A 108 -12.58 -6.62 10.56
C GLN A 108 -12.39 -7.72 11.61
N PHE A 109 -11.14 -8.05 11.95
CA PHE A 109 -10.80 -9.11 12.92
C PHE A 109 -11.27 -8.76 14.33
N ALA A 110 -11.20 -7.49 14.73
CA ALA A 110 -11.65 -7.00 16.02
C ALA A 110 -13.15 -7.23 16.29
N SER A 111 -13.95 -7.43 15.22
CA SER A 111 -15.38 -7.72 15.32
C SER A 111 -15.70 -9.21 15.46
N THR A 112 -14.68 -10.09 15.43
CA THR A 112 -14.85 -11.55 15.56
C THR A 112 -14.68 -12.03 17.00
N SER A 113 -15.16 -13.24 17.30
CA SER A 113 -14.91 -13.90 18.59
C SER A 113 -13.43 -14.17 18.86
N ASP A 114 -12.64 -14.39 17.80
CA ASP A 114 -11.26 -14.84 17.88
C ASP A 114 -10.33 -13.72 18.36
N PHE A 115 -10.75 -12.46 18.22
CA PHE A 115 -10.02 -11.31 18.76
C PHE A 115 -9.82 -11.39 20.27
N GLN A 116 -10.74 -12.01 21.01
CA GLN A 116 -10.60 -12.19 22.46
C GLN A 116 -9.52 -13.21 22.83
N GLN A 117 -9.19 -14.11 21.91
CA GLN A 117 -8.17 -15.15 22.11
C GLN A 117 -6.78 -14.71 21.60
N LEU A 118 -6.72 -13.59 20.90
CA LEU A 118 -5.46 -13.05 20.38
C LEU A 118 -4.53 -12.64 21.53
N ASP A 119 -3.29 -13.11 21.49
CA ASP A 119 -2.23 -12.56 22.34
C ASP A 119 -1.85 -11.16 21.85
N LYS A 120 -2.53 -10.15 22.42
CA LYS A 120 -2.38 -8.75 22.01
C LYS A 120 -0.98 -8.20 22.26
N VAL A 121 -0.29 -8.69 23.30
CA VAL A 121 1.08 -8.25 23.62
C VAL A 121 2.02 -8.72 22.52
N LYS A 122 2.00 -10.02 22.22
CA LYS A 122 2.85 -10.59 21.17
C LYS A 122 2.51 -10.03 19.78
N PHE A 123 1.22 -9.82 19.51
CA PHE A 123 0.76 -9.20 18.27
C PHE A 123 1.34 -7.80 18.13
N PHE A 124 1.23 -6.97 19.16
CA PHE A 124 1.73 -5.59 19.12
C PHE A 124 3.26 -5.53 19.05
N GLU A 125 3.98 -6.41 19.76
CA GLU A 125 5.44 -6.53 19.65
C GLU A 125 5.88 -6.88 18.22
N SER A 126 5.15 -7.77 17.55
CA SER A 126 5.43 -8.16 16.16
C SER A 126 5.16 -7.01 15.18
N LEU A 127 4.10 -6.22 15.42
CA LEU A 127 3.79 -5.02 14.63
C LEU A 127 4.88 -3.95 14.83
N LYS A 128 5.30 -3.71 16.07
CA LYS A 128 6.37 -2.77 16.39
C LYS A 128 7.68 -3.15 15.70
N SER A 129 8.02 -4.45 15.70
CA SER A 129 9.18 -4.98 14.96
C SER A 129 9.11 -4.67 13.46
N ALA A 130 7.93 -4.78 12.84
CA ALA A 130 7.73 -4.44 11.43
C ALA A 130 7.97 -2.95 11.14
N VAL A 131 7.45 -2.08 12.01
CA VAL A 131 7.59 -0.63 11.87
C VAL A 131 9.03 -0.18 12.14
N GLU A 132 9.68 -0.72 13.15
CA GLU A 132 11.09 -0.46 13.43
C GLU A 132 11.98 -0.90 12.25
N HIS A 133 11.69 -2.06 11.65
CA HIS A 133 12.35 -2.52 10.45
C HIS A 133 12.21 -1.52 9.30
N LEU A 134 10.99 -1.04 9.03
CA LEU A 134 10.74 0.00 8.03
C LEU A 134 11.55 1.28 8.31
N HIS A 135 11.61 1.70 9.58
CA HIS A 135 12.40 2.87 9.98
C HIS A 135 13.90 2.67 9.77
N THR A 136 14.43 1.45 9.93
CA THR A 136 15.84 1.16 9.62
C THR A 136 16.18 1.32 8.14
N LEU A 137 15.19 1.19 7.25
CA LEU A 137 15.32 1.45 5.82
C LEU A 137 15.20 2.95 5.46
N GLY A 138 15.01 3.82 6.46
CA GLY A 138 14.83 5.26 6.26
C GLY A 138 13.44 5.64 5.75
N LEU A 139 12.45 4.76 5.92
CA LEU A 139 11.07 4.93 5.45
C LEU A 139 10.13 5.12 6.65
N ALA A 140 9.10 5.97 6.52
CA ALA A 140 7.94 5.99 7.41
C ALA A 140 6.72 5.51 6.64
N HIS A 141 5.80 4.80 7.29
CA HIS A 141 4.55 4.34 6.68
C HIS A 141 3.55 5.49 6.51
N ASN A 142 3.48 6.39 7.50
CA ASN A 142 2.64 7.60 7.57
C ASN A 142 1.12 7.37 7.59
N ASP A 143 0.66 6.13 7.63
CA ASP A 143 -0.77 5.79 7.63
C ASP A 143 -1.05 4.46 8.34
N ILE A 144 -0.46 4.27 9.52
CA ILE A 144 -0.69 3.06 10.31
C ILE A 144 -2.08 3.16 10.96
N ASN A 145 -2.95 2.21 10.64
CA ASN A 145 -4.28 2.10 11.22
C ASN A 145 -4.77 0.63 11.13
N PRO A 146 -5.88 0.24 11.79
CA PRO A 146 -6.39 -1.13 11.79
C PRO A 146 -6.83 -1.66 10.43
N ASP A 147 -7.10 -0.80 9.44
CA ASP A 147 -7.41 -1.24 8.08
C ASP A 147 -6.14 -1.54 7.28
N ASN A 148 -5.03 -0.88 7.61
CA ASN A 148 -3.70 -1.10 7.02
C ASN A 148 -2.87 -2.18 7.76
N ILE A 149 -3.51 -2.97 8.63
CA ILE A 149 -2.91 -4.12 9.30
C ILE A 149 -3.81 -5.32 9.00
N MET A 150 -3.26 -6.38 8.43
CA MET A 150 -3.97 -7.65 8.24
C MET A 150 -3.54 -8.69 9.27
N VAL A 151 -4.43 -9.64 9.57
CA VAL A 151 -4.17 -10.71 10.54
C VAL A 151 -3.93 -12.01 9.79
N LYS A 152 -2.73 -12.60 9.96
CA LYS A 152 -2.34 -13.87 9.36
C LYS A 152 -1.88 -14.82 10.45
N ASN A 153 -2.64 -15.89 10.68
CA ASN A 153 -2.34 -16.90 11.72
C ASN A 153 -2.06 -16.28 13.10
N GLY A 154 -2.85 -15.28 13.50
CA GLY A 154 -2.71 -14.57 14.78
C GLY A 154 -1.51 -13.60 14.85
N SER A 155 -0.85 -13.30 13.73
CA SER A 155 0.24 -12.32 13.65
C SER A 155 -0.16 -11.12 12.77
N PRO A 156 0.35 -9.90 13.05
CA PRO A 156 0.10 -8.75 12.20
C PRO A 156 0.90 -8.84 10.90
N VAL A 157 0.33 -8.30 9.83
CA VAL A 157 1.04 -8.00 8.59
C VAL A 157 0.71 -6.58 8.19
N LEU A 158 1.71 -5.70 8.17
CA LEU A 158 1.58 -4.33 7.71
C LEU A 158 1.41 -4.33 6.19
N ILE A 159 0.37 -3.65 5.71
CA ILE A 159 -0.01 -3.53 4.30
C ILE A 159 -0.19 -2.06 3.93
N ASP A 160 -0.37 -1.82 2.63
CA ASP A 160 -0.74 -0.52 2.05
C ASP A 160 0.32 0.59 2.21
N PHE A 161 1.24 0.64 1.26
CA PHE A 161 2.40 1.53 1.30
C PHE A 161 2.20 2.81 0.45
N ASP A 162 0.96 3.18 0.11
CA ASP A 162 0.64 4.36 -0.70
C ASP A 162 1.17 5.67 -0.10
N SER A 163 1.08 5.80 1.22
CA SER A 163 1.57 6.97 1.98
C SER A 163 3.03 6.81 2.45
N CYS A 164 3.63 5.65 2.20
CA CYS A 164 4.98 5.36 2.66
C CYS A 164 6.02 6.13 1.85
N GLN A 165 6.95 6.80 2.53
CA GLN A 165 7.93 7.67 1.89
C GLN A 165 9.24 7.69 2.70
N PRO A 166 10.39 7.94 2.05
CA PRO A 166 11.64 8.22 2.75
C PRO A 166 11.51 9.41 3.69
N PHE A 167 12.17 9.37 4.84
CA PHE A 167 12.15 10.46 5.80
C PHE A 167 12.53 11.80 5.15
N GLY A 168 11.80 12.86 5.50
CA GLY A 168 12.01 14.21 4.96
C GLY A 168 11.42 14.44 3.56
N LYS A 169 10.84 13.42 2.90
CA LYS A 169 10.14 13.59 1.62
C LYS A 169 8.74 14.13 1.83
N ARG A 170 8.28 14.93 0.87
CA ARG A 170 6.91 15.48 0.87
C ARG A 170 5.90 14.37 0.57
N LEU A 171 4.84 14.30 1.36
CA LEU A 171 3.76 13.35 1.18
C LEU A 171 2.79 13.81 0.08
N GLN A 172 2.22 12.82 -0.60
CA GLN A 172 1.20 13.03 -1.63
C GLN A 172 -0.22 13.04 -1.04
N SER A 173 -0.42 12.26 0.01
CA SER A 173 -1.65 12.11 0.78
C SER A 173 -1.37 12.36 2.26
N LEU A 174 -2.42 12.70 3.01
CA LEU A 174 -2.38 12.71 4.46
C LEU A 174 -2.72 11.30 4.98
N GLY A 175 -2.26 10.99 6.19
CA GLY A 175 -2.73 9.79 6.89
C GLY A 175 -4.25 9.84 7.14
N THR A 176 -4.82 8.71 7.53
CA THR A 176 -6.26 8.57 7.77
C THR A 176 -6.70 9.42 8.96
N GLU A 177 -7.82 10.14 8.83
CA GLU A 177 -8.34 11.01 9.88
C GLU A 177 -8.51 10.26 11.20
N GLY A 178 -8.06 10.90 12.28
CA GLY A 178 -8.04 10.32 13.62
C GLY A 178 -6.83 9.44 13.92
N TRP A 179 -6.03 9.02 12.94
CA TRP A 179 -4.81 8.22 13.18
C TRP A 179 -3.52 9.05 13.27
N TYR A 180 -3.64 10.38 13.24
CA TYR A 180 -2.52 11.29 13.41
C TYR A 180 -2.83 12.42 14.41
N GLU A 181 -1.80 12.96 15.05
CA GLU A 181 -1.93 14.01 16.08
C GLU A 181 -2.30 15.38 15.49
N LYS A 182 -1.62 15.74 14.40
CA LYS A 182 -1.73 17.03 13.72
C LYS A 182 -1.47 16.84 12.24
N LEU A 183 -1.88 17.79 11.40
CA LEU A 183 -1.58 17.76 9.97
C LEU A 183 -0.06 17.82 9.73
N PHE A 184 0.41 16.96 8.83
CA PHE A 184 1.81 16.87 8.43
C PHE A 184 1.90 16.70 6.90
N TYR A 185 2.99 17.18 6.31
CA TYR A 185 3.19 17.12 4.85
C TYR A 185 4.54 16.50 4.47
N THR A 186 5.29 16.05 5.47
CA THR A 186 6.63 15.49 5.34
C THR A 186 6.64 14.14 6.03
N SER A 187 7.28 13.15 5.43
CA SER A 187 7.43 11.81 5.99
C SER A 187 8.34 11.82 7.21
N GLU A 188 7.84 11.37 8.35
CA GLU A 188 8.56 11.33 9.62
C GLU A 188 8.12 10.10 10.43
N LYS A 189 9.07 9.44 11.10
CA LYS A 189 8.80 8.23 11.90
C LYS A 189 7.86 8.50 13.09
N GLU A 190 7.80 9.75 13.54
CA GLU A 190 6.98 10.22 14.65
C GLU A 190 5.49 10.00 14.38
N HIS A 191 5.05 10.05 13.11
CA HIS A 191 3.67 9.74 12.73
C HIS A 191 3.32 8.27 12.97
N ASP A 192 4.24 7.37 12.64
CA ASP A 192 4.09 5.94 12.88
C ASP A 192 4.08 5.64 14.39
N ILE A 193 4.97 6.29 15.15
CA ILE A 193 5.04 6.15 16.62
C ILE A 193 3.73 6.61 17.28
N TYR A 194 3.18 7.74 16.83
CA TYR A 194 1.89 8.21 17.32
C TYR A 194 0.77 7.21 17.01
N SER A 195 0.69 6.76 15.76
CA SER A 195 -0.33 5.81 15.31
C SER A 195 -0.28 4.50 16.10
N LEU A 196 0.93 3.98 16.34
CA LEU A 196 1.17 2.81 17.19
C LEU A 196 0.71 3.03 18.63
N GLY A 197 0.94 4.22 19.20
CA GLY A 197 0.49 4.55 20.56
C GLY A 197 -1.03 4.67 20.69
N LYS A 198 -1.76 4.77 19.58
CA LYS A 198 -3.22 4.87 19.52
C LYS A 198 -3.92 3.51 19.36
N LEU A 199 -3.23 2.52 18.78
CA LEU A 199 -3.72 1.13 18.64
C LEU A 199 -3.87 0.45 20.00
#